data_AF-A0A2T0BJP2-F1
#
_entry.id   AF-A0A2T0BJP2-F1
#
_cell.length_a   1.000
_cell.length_b   1.000
_cell.length_c   1.000
_cell.angle_alpha   90.00
_cell.angle_beta   90.00
_cell.angle_gamma   90.00
#
_symmetry.space_group_name_H-M   'P 1'
#
loop_
_entity.id
_entity.type
_entity.pdbx_description
1 polymer ?
#
loop_
_entity_poly.entity_id
_entity_poly.type
_entity_poly.pdbx_seq_one_letter_code
_entity_poly.pdbx_strand_id
1 'polypeptide(L)'
;MVPPLAIAICTTFFKKKFTKSEREAGITNYIMGLSFITEGAIPFAAADPLRVIPACIAGSARAGAISMAFESTLRAPHGGIFVLPVIGSPLGFFIALVAGSLVGMAVLALLKKNKA
;
A
#
# COMPACT_ATOMS: atom_id res chain seq x y z
N MET A 1 3.91 -2.84 4.25
CA MET A 1 2.49 -2.44 4.37
C MET A 1 1.94 -1.62 3.21
N VAL A 2 2.72 -0.79 2.53
CA VAL A 2 2.20 0.10 1.47
C VAL A 2 1.56 -0.62 0.27
N PRO A 3 2.15 -1.70 -0.30
CA PRO A 3 1.59 -2.36 -1.49
C PRO A 3 0.12 -2.80 -1.38
N PRO A 4 -0.30 -3.60 -0.37
CA PRO A 4 -1.70 -3.98 -0.22
C PRO A 4 -2.61 -2.77 0.06
N LEU A 5 -2.17 -1.77 0.82
CA LEU A 5 -2.96 -0.56 1.06
C LEU A 5 -3.18 0.26 -0.21
N ALA A 6 -2.15 0.44 -1.03
CA ALA A 6 -2.26 1.12 -2.31
C ALA A 6 -3.28 0.42 -3.23
N ILE A 7 -3.25 -0.92 -3.27
CA ILE A 7 -4.21 -1.72 -4.02
C ILE A 7 -5.61 -1.58 -3.45
N ALA A 8 -5.78 -1.72 -2.13
CA ALA A 8 -7.06 -1.61 -1.45
C ALA A 8 -7.73 -0.25 -1.73
N ILE A 9 -6.99 0.84 -1.54
CA ILE A 9 -7.45 2.21 -1.82
C ILE A 9 -7.80 2.34 -3.31
N CYS A 10 -6.95 1.84 -4.22
CA CYS A 10 -7.22 1.92 -5.65
C CYS A 10 -8.49 1.15 -6.04
N THR A 11 -8.75 -0.03 -5.45
CA THR A 11 -9.95 -0.82 -5.72
C THR A 11 -11.23 -0.14 -5.21
N THR A 12 -11.14 0.58 -4.09
CA THR A 12 -12.27 1.33 -3.50
C THR A 12 -12.65 2.55 -4.34
N PHE A 13 -11.68 3.35 -4.79
CA PHE A 13 -11.94 4.59 -5.53
C PHE A 13 -12.09 4.38 -7.04
N PHE A 14 -11.33 3.45 -7.63
CA PHE A 14 -11.32 3.19 -9.09
C PHE A 14 -11.95 1.85 -9.45
N LYS A 15 -13.15 1.58 -8.92
CA LYS A 15 -13.88 0.32 -9.09
C LYS A 15 -13.89 -0.18 -10.54
N LYS A 16 -14.14 0.70 -11.53
CA LYS A 16 -14.20 0.37 -12.98
C LYS A 16 -12.91 -0.21 -13.58
N LYS A 17 -11.78 -0.16 -12.86
CA LYS A 17 -10.50 -0.73 -13.29
C LYS A 17 -10.30 -2.17 -12.80
N PHE A 18 -11.18 -2.67 -11.94
CA PHE A 18 -11.05 -3.97 -11.27
C PHE A 18 -12.32 -4.81 -11.43
N THR A 19 -12.13 -6.13 -11.52
CA THR A 19 -13.21 -7.13 -11.51
C THR A 19 -13.89 -7.21 -10.13
N LYS A 20 -15.07 -7.85 -10.06
CA LYS A 20 -15.76 -8.06 -8.77
C LYS A 20 -14.89 -8.79 -7.75
N SER A 21 -14.23 -9.88 -8.17
CA SER A 21 -13.32 -10.65 -7.32
C SER A 21 -12.10 -9.82 -6.86
N GLU A 22 -11.50 -9.00 -7.73
CA GLU A 22 -10.41 -8.08 -7.32
C GLU A 22 -10.89 -7.03 -6.31
N ARG A 23 -12.14 -6.56 -6.39
CA ARG A 23 -12.69 -5.60 -5.41
C ARG A 23 -12.94 -6.24 -4.05
N GLU A 24 -13.44 -7.47 -4.02
CA GLU A 24 -13.63 -8.24 -2.78
C GLU A 24 -12.28 -8.53 -2.11
N ALA A 25 -11.29 -8.98 -2.87
CA ALA A 25 -9.92 -9.15 -2.38
C ALA A 25 -9.28 -7.82 -1.93
N GLY A 26 -9.62 -6.72 -2.60
CA GLY A 26 -9.18 -5.37 -2.26
C GLY A 26 -9.62 -4.91 -0.86
N ILE A 27 -10.78 -5.35 -0.38
CA ILE A 27 -11.25 -5.03 0.98
C ILE A 27 -10.35 -5.72 2.02
N THR A 28 -10.05 -7.00 1.82
CA THR A 28 -9.15 -7.76 2.71
C THR A 28 -7.75 -7.15 2.77
N ASN A 29 -7.29 -6.53 1.67
CA ASN A 29 -6.00 -5.87 1.60
C ASN A 29 -5.85 -4.65 2.54
N TYR A 30 -6.94 -4.03 3.01
CA TYR A 30 -6.84 -3.02 4.07
C TYR A 30 -6.30 -3.61 5.36
N ILE A 31 -6.89 -4.73 5.80
CA ILE A 31 -6.51 -5.43 7.02
C ILE A 31 -5.10 -5.99 6.87
N MET A 32 -4.82 -6.66 5.76
CA MET A 32 -3.49 -7.23 5.49
C MET A 32 -2.42 -6.14 5.53
N GLY A 33 -2.65 -5.02 4.84
CA GLY A 33 -1.72 -3.91 4.84
C GLY A 33 -1.47 -3.30 6.21
N LEU A 34 -2.53 -3.03 6.98
CA LEU A 34 -2.41 -2.51 8.35
C LEU A 34 -1.71 -3.50 9.30
N SER A 35 -1.85 -4.80 9.07
CA SER A 35 -1.17 -5.86 9.83
C SER A 35 0.23 -6.21 9.31
N PHE A 36 0.79 -5.42 8.40
CA PHE A 36 2.11 -5.65 7.79
C PHE A 36 2.23 -6.90 6.91
N ILE A 37 1.11 -7.45 6.47
CA ILE A 37 1.02 -8.59 5.56
C ILE A 37 0.98 -8.05 4.13
N THR A 38 2.05 -8.24 3.37
CA THR A 38 2.20 -7.71 2.00
C THR A 38 1.80 -8.70 0.91
N GLU A 39 1.56 -9.95 1.28
CA GLU A 39 1.20 -11.07 0.43
C GLU A 39 -0.11 -10.83 -0.32
N GLY A 40 -1.00 -10.01 0.24
CA GLY A 40 -2.24 -9.59 -0.40
C GLY A 40 -2.05 -8.83 -1.71
N ALA A 41 -0.85 -8.33 -1.98
CA ALA A 41 -0.49 -7.71 -3.25
C ALA A 41 -0.05 -8.72 -4.33
N ILE A 42 0.43 -9.91 -3.95
CA ILE A 42 0.93 -10.95 -4.86
C ILE A 42 -0.11 -11.34 -5.92
N PRO A 43 -1.38 -11.67 -5.60
CA PRO A 43 -2.34 -12.07 -6.63
C PRO A 43 -2.63 -10.94 -7.63
N PHE A 44 -2.59 -9.67 -7.19
CA PHE A 44 -2.75 -8.52 -8.07
C PHE A 44 -1.52 -8.31 -8.98
N ALA A 45 -0.32 -8.48 -8.42
CA ALA A 45 0.93 -8.42 -9.18
C ALA A 45 1.03 -9.58 -10.18
N ALA A 46 0.57 -10.78 -9.83
CA ALA A 46 0.52 -11.90 -10.76
C ALA A 46 -0.47 -11.65 -11.92
N ALA A 47 -1.61 -11.02 -11.63
CA ALA A 47 -2.64 -10.72 -12.64
C ALA A 47 -2.27 -9.54 -13.56
N ASP A 48 -1.51 -8.55 -13.08
CA ASP A 48 -1.13 -7.35 -13.85
C ASP A 48 0.25 -6.81 -13.43
N PRO A 49 1.35 -7.54 -13.68
CA PRO A 49 2.67 -7.26 -13.13
C PRO A 49 3.22 -5.91 -13.60
N LEU A 50 3.03 -5.60 -14.88
CA LEU A 50 3.53 -4.37 -15.51
C LEU A 50 2.94 -3.09 -14.92
N ARG A 51 1.80 -3.17 -14.24
CA ARG A 51 1.11 -2.00 -13.68
C ARG A 51 1.14 -1.99 -12.15
N VAL A 52 1.00 -3.14 -11.53
CA VAL A 52 0.98 -3.27 -10.07
C VAL A 52 2.38 -3.14 -9.49
N ILE A 53 3.40 -3.78 -10.07
CA ILE A 53 4.76 -3.75 -9.52
C ILE A 53 5.32 -2.31 -9.51
N PRO A 54 5.27 -1.53 -10.62
CA PRO A 54 5.78 -0.16 -10.60
C PRO A 54 5.04 0.74 -9.60
N ALA A 55 3.73 0.56 -9.45
CA ALA A 55 2.93 1.29 -8.48
C ALA A 55 3.35 0.96 -7.03
N CYS A 56 3.56 -0.32 -6.73
CA CYS A 56 4.04 -0.77 -5.43
C CYS A 56 5.45 -0.24 -5.11
N ILE A 57 6.34 -0.22 -6.10
CA ILE A 57 7.69 0.36 -5.96
C ILE A 57 7.58 1.86 -5.66
N ALA A 58 6.84 2.61 -6.47
CA ALA A 58 6.69 4.05 -6.29
C ALA A 58 6.10 4.41 -4.91
N GLY A 59 5.05 3.71 -4.48
CA GLY A 59 4.45 3.92 -3.16
C GLY A 59 5.41 3.58 -2.02
N SER A 60 6.10 2.43 -2.10
CA SER A 60 7.01 1.98 -1.04
C SER A 60 8.26 2.84 -0.96
N ALA A 61 8.82 3.27 -2.09
CA ALA A 61 9.95 4.20 -2.15
C ALA A 61 9.59 5.54 -1.51
N ARG A 62 8.39 6.08 -1.79
CA ARG A 62 7.91 7.32 -1.20
C ARG A 62 7.73 7.20 0.32
N ALA A 63 7.16 6.10 0.81
CA ALA A 63 7.06 5.86 2.25
C ALA A 63 8.44 5.73 2.91
N GLY A 64 9.37 4.99 2.29
CA GLY A 64 10.74 4.84 2.79
C GLY A 64 11.47 6.19 2.88
N ALA A 65 11.40 7.01 1.83
CA ALA A 65 12.03 8.33 1.82
C ALA A 65 11.47 9.26 2.91
N ILE A 66 10.15 9.30 3.09
CA ILE A 66 9.53 10.12 4.16
C ILE A 66 9.89 9.56 5.53
N SER A 67 9.85 8.25 5.72
CA SER A 67 10.21 7.62 7.00
C SER A 67 11.65 7.93 7.40
N MET A 68 12.58 7.96 6.43
CA MET A 68 13.97 8.35 6.66
C MET A 68 14.10 9.84 6.97
N ALA A 69 13.38 10.70 6.25
CA ALA A 69 13.41 12.15 6.47
C ALA A 69 12.87 12.57 7.85
N PHE A 70 11.94 11.78 8.42
CA PHE A 70 11.38 12.01 9.76
C PHE A 70 12.10 11.22 10.87
N GLU A 71 13.20 10.53 10.55
CA GLU A 71 13.94 9.66 11.49
C GLU A 71 13.03 8.68 12.24
N SER A 72 11.98 8.18 11.57
CA SER A 72 11.05 7.21 12.15
C SER A 72 11.74 5.87 12.37
N THR A 73 12.33 5.70 13.55
CA THR A 73 12.95 4.43 13.97
C THR A 73 11.88 3.43 14.42
N LEU A 74 12.10 2.16 14.09
CA LEU A 74 11.25 1.04 14.53
C LEU A 74 12.13 -0.01 15.20
N ARG A 75 11.87 -0.28 16.49
CA ARG A 75 12.62 -1.29 17.28
C ARG A 75 11.95 -2.67 17.31
N ALA A 76 10.73 -2.78 16.78
CA ALA A 76 9.99 -4.04 16.74
C ALA A 76 10.45 -4.92 15.55
N PRO A 77 10.49 -6.25 15.70
CA PRO A 77 10.85 -7.18 14.64
C PRO A 77 9.72 -7.39 13.61
N HIS A 78 8.49 -6.95 13.93
CA HIS A 78 7.35 -6.92 13.04
C HIS A 78 6.92 -5.47 12.78
N GLY A 79 6.14 -5.23 11.73
CA GLY A 79 5.54 -3.93 11.46
C GLY A 79 4.05 -3.88 11.82
N GLY A 80 3.35 -2.92 11.23
CA GLY A 80 1.88 -2.79 11.32
C GLY A 80 1.44 -1.52 12.02
N ILE A 81 0.13 -1.30 12.09
CA ILE A 81 -0.41 -0.21 12.91
C ILE A 81 -0.20 -0.48 14.41
N PHE A 82 0.01 -1.75 14.78
CA PHE A 82 0.26 -2.21 16.15
C PHE A 82 1.60 -1.75 16.72
N VAL A 83 2.54 -1.32 15.88
CA VAL A 83 3.86 -0.84 16.34
C VAL A 83 3.95 0.68 16.52
N LEU A 84 2.86 1.42 16.27
CA LEU A 84 2.81 2.86 16.52
C LEU A 84 3.32 3.30 17.92
N PRO A 85 3.06 2.56 19.02
CA PRO A 85 3.55 2.96 20.35
C PRO A 85 5.07 2.83 20.54
N VAL A 86 5.74 2.04 19.71
CA VAL A 86 7.18 1.72 19.84
C VAL A 86 8.03 2.35 18.73
N ILE A 87 7.44 3.22 17.92
CA ILE A 87 8.12 3.98 16.86
C ILE A 87 8.65 5.30 17.44
N GLY A 88 9.87 5.68 17.05
CA GLY A 88 10.50 6.92 17.52
C GLY A 88 9.78 8.20 17.09
N SER A 89 9.20 8.19 15.88
CA SER A 89 8.35 9.26 15.36
C SER A 89 7.04 8.68 14.78
N PRO A 90 6.00 8.45 15.62
CA PRO A 90 4.75 7.82 15.20
C PRO A 90 3.99 8.66 14.16
N LEU A 91 4.06 9.99 14.29
CA LEU A 91 3.47 10.92 13.32
C LEU A 91 4.20 10.84 11.97
N GLY A 92 5.54 10.83 11.96
CA GLY A 92 6.32 10.67 10.74
C GLY A 92 6.02 9.36 10.02
N PHE A 93 5.86 8.27 10.78
CA PHE A 93 5.49 6.97 10.23
C PHE A 93 4.07 6.96 9.66
N PHE A 94 3.09 7.53 10.36
CA PHE A 94 1.73 7.62 9.87
C PHE A 94 1.64 8.46 8.59
N ILE A 95 2.33 9.61 8.57
CA ILE A 95 2.44 10.44 7.38
C ILE A 95 3.05 9.61 6.25
N ALA A 96 4.20 8.97 6.46
CA ALA A 96 4.88 8.13 5.47
C ALA A 96 4.00 7.00 4.91
N LEU A 97 3.19 6.38 5.76
CA LEU A 97 2.28 5.30 5.38
C LEU A 97 1.15 5.80 4.47
N VAL A 98 0.41 6.82 4.93
CA VAL A 98 -0.70 7.43 4.17
C VAL A 98 -0.15 7.95 2.85
N ALA A 99 0.97 8.64 2.93
CA ALA A 99 1.73 9.13 1.82
C ALA A 99 2.04 8.02 0.79
N GLY A 100 2.83 7.01 1.16
CA GLY A 100 3.22 5.95 0.23
C GLY A 100 2.03 5.26 -0.40
N SER A 101 0.98 5.02 0.38
CA SER A 101 -0.25 4.35 -0.08
C SER A 101 -1.00 5.18 -1.12
N LEU A 102 -1.10 6.51 -0.92
CA LEU A 102 -1.73 7.41 -1.88
C LEU A 102 -0.94 7.53 -3.18
N VAL A 103 0.39 7.58 -3.11
CA VAL A 103 1.24 7.62 -4.33
C VAL A 103 1.16 6.29 -5.08
N GLY A 104 1.26 5.16 -4.38
CA GLY A 104 1.07 3.85 -5.00
C GLY A 104 -0.30 3.71 -5.65
N MET A 105 -1.36 4.17 -4.98
CA MET A 105 -2.70 4.21 -5.53
C MET A 105 -2.80 5.10 -6.78
N ALA A 106 -2.24 6.31 -6.74
CA ALA A 106 -2.27 7.23 -7.87
C ALA A 106 -1.55 6.64 -9.09
N VAL A 107 -0.35 6.09 -8.89
CA VAL A 107 0.40 5.42 -9.96
C VAL A 107 -0.37 4.22 -10.50
N LEU A 108 -0.95 3.39 -9.62
CA LEU A 108 -1.76 2.25 -10.06
C LEU A 108 -2.99 2.69 -10.86
N ALA A 109 -3.69 3.73 -10.40
CA ALA A 109 -4.87 4.27 -11.07
C ALA A 109 -4.54 4.85 -12.45
N LEU A 110 -3.38 5.50 -12.60
CA LEU A 110 -2.89 6.02 -13.87
C LEU A 110 -2.49 4.89 -14.84
N LEU A 111 -1.79 3.87 -14.35
CA LEU A 111 -1.31 2.77 -15.17
C LEU A 111 -2.43 1.81 -15.59
N LYS A 112 -3.35 1.49 -14.67
CA LYS A 112 -4.40 0.48 -14.89
C LYS A 112 -5.51 1.04 -15.79
N LYS A 113 -5.83 0.33 -16.87
CA LYS A 113 -6.92 0.68 -17.81
C LYS A 113 -8.27 0.21 -17.27
N ASN A 114 -9.37 0.78 -17.77
CA ASN A 114 -10.71 0.33 -17.40
C ASN A 114 -10.91 -1.13 -17.82
N LYS A 115 -11.42 -1.93 -16.90
CA LYS A 115 -11.59 -3.38 -17.03
C LYS A 115 -13.08 -3.65 -16.79
N ALA A 116 -13.90 -3.14 -17.72
CA ALA A 116 -15.38 -3.17 -17.75
C ALA A 116 -16.07 -2.57 -16.51
#